data_AF-A0A800AC37-F1
#
_entry.id   AF-A0A800AC37-F1
#
_cell.length_a   1.000
_cell.length_b   1.000
_cell.length_c   1.000
_cell.angle_alpha   90.00
_cell.angle_beta   90.00
_cell.angle_gamma   90.00
#
_symmetry.space_group_name_H-M   'P 1'
#
loop_
_entity.id
_entity.type
_entity.pdbx_description
1 polymer ?
#
loop_
_entity_poly.entity_id
_entity_poly.type
_entity_poly.pdbx_seq_one_letter_code
_entity_poly.pdbx_strand_id
1 'polypeptide(L)'
;MKYEEWEKSVPEAIRADLLWKVTVYRLALFLADLGWYDVTKLMRDRRTIVLSEQLYEALGSISANIAEGYSCGTGKDRARFYEYALGSARESR
;
A
#
# COMPACT_ATOMS: atom_id res chain seq x y z
N MET A 1 -14.70 -2.44 -6.52
CA MET A 1 -14.75 -3.27 -5.29
C MET A 1 -14.96 -2.33 -4.11
N LYS A 2 -15.92 -2.60 -3.22
CA LYS A 2 -16.07 -1.81 -2.00
C LYS A 2 -15.09 -2.27 -0.92
N TYR A 3 -14.74 -1.39 0.01
CA TYR A 3 -13.78 -1.71 1.07
C TYR A 3 -14.24 -2.90 1.93
N GLU A 4 -15.52 -2.95 2.29
CA GLU A 4 -16.09 -4.00 3.15
C GLU A 4 -16.14 -5.38 2.47
N GLU A 5 -16.22 -5.40 1.14
CA GLU A 5 -16.15 -6.62 0.33
C GLU A 5 -14.71 -7.10 0.23
N TRP A 6 -13.79 -6.17 -0.05
CA TRP A 6 -12.36 -6.42 -0.08
C TRP A 6 -11.84 -6.94 1.26
N GLU A 7 -12.23 -6.32 2.37
CA GLU A 7 -11.74 -6.65 3.70
C GLU A 7 -12.00 -8.13 4.05
N LYS A 8 -13.12 -8.69 3.57
CA LYS A 8 -13.46 -10.12 3.73
C LYS A 8 -12.60 -11.05 2.88
N SER A 9 -12.06 -10.55 1.77
CA SER A 9 -11.19 -11.32 0.87
C SER A 9 -9.74 -11.40 1.37
N VAL A 10 -9.34 -10.52 2.31
CA VAL A 10 -7.98 -10.51 2.85
C VAL A 10 -7.72 -11.79 3.66
N PRO A 11 -6.57 -12.48 3.44
CA PRO A 11 -6.20 -13.68 4.18
C PRO A 11 -6.23 -13.49 5.69
N GLU A 12 -6.68 -14.52 6.42
CA GLU A 12 -6.73 -14.50 7.89
C GLU A 12 -5.34 -14.25 8.51
N ALA A 13 -4.27 -14.75 7.88
CA ALA A 13 -2.90 -14.51 8.33
C ALA A 13 -2.53 -13.01 8.41
N ILE A 14 -3.10 -12.18 7.52
CA ILE A 14 -2.91 -10.73 7.55
C ILE A 14 -3.88 -10.09 8.54
N ARG A 15 -5.15 -10.54 8.57
CA ARG A 15 -6.19 -9.99 9.47
C ARG A 15 -5.94 -10.25 10.95
N ALA A 16 -5.24 -11.34 11.28
CA ALA A 16 -4.89 -11.71 12.64
C ALA A 16 -3.66 -10.95 13.18
N ASP A 17 -2.88 -10.28 12.33
CA ASP A 17 -1.73 -9.48 12.74
C ASP A 17 -2.16 -8.23 13.53
N LEU A 18 -1.38 -7.81 14.53
CA LEU A 18 -1.63 -6.58 15.29
C LEU A 18 -1.63 -5.33 14.40
N LEU A 19 -0.84 -5.34 13.32
CA LEU A 19 -0.80 -4.30 12.31
C LEU A 19 -2.17 -4.08 11.66
N TRP A 20 -3.04 -5.09 11.61
CA TRP A 20 -4.41 -4.97 11.09
C TRP A 20 -5.24 -3.90 11.83
N LYS A 21 -4.93 -3.63 13.11
CA LYS A 21 -5.59 -2.57 13.91
C LYS A 21 -5.26 -1.17 13.39
N VAL A 22 -4.20 -1.02 12.59
CA VAL A 22 -3.79 0.24 11.99
C VAL A 22 -4.65 0.51 10.76
N THR A 23 -5.61 1.43 10.87
CA THR A 23 -6.54 1.74 9.77
C THR A 23 -5.83 2.17 8.48
N VAL A 24 -4.76 2.97 8.58
CA VAL A 24 -4.02 3.40 7.40
C VAL A 24 -3.31 2.24 6.68
N TYR A 25 -2.91 1.19 7.40
CA TYR A 25 -2.34 -0.02 6.79
C TYR A 25 -3.38 -0.74 5.93
N ARG A 26 -4.60 -0.94 6.47
CA ARG A 26 -5.70 -1.57 5.73
C ARG A 26 -6.08 -0.77 4.48
N LEU A 27 -6.16 0.55 4.60
CA LEU A 27 -6.44 1.43 3.46
C LEU A 27 -5.32 1.37 2.40
N ALA A 28 -4.06 1.25 2.81
CA ALA A 28 -2.94 1.12 1.88
C ALA A 28 -2.96 -0.21 1.12
N LEU A 29 -3.24 -1.33 1.80
CA LEU A 29 -3.43 -2.62 1.12
C LEU A 29 -4.61 -2.59 0.14
N PHE A 30 -5.73 -1.99 0.55
CA PHE A 30 -6.89 -1.83 -0.33
C PHE A 30 -6.56 -1.00 -1.57
N LEU A 31 -5.83 0.12 -1.37
CA LEU A 31 -5.38 0.97 -2.47
C LEU A 31 -4.47 0.22 -3.44
N ALA A 32 -3.55 -0.62 -2.94
CA ALA A 32 -2.69 -1.44 -3.79
C ALA A 32 -3.50 -2.44 -4.64
N ASP A 33 -4.49 -3.11 -4.05
CA ASP A 33 -5.37 -4.04 -4.77
C ASP A 33 -6.26 -3.33 -5.80
N LEU A 34 -6.72 -2.11 -5.52
CA LEU A 34 -7.42 -1.29 -6.52
C LEU A 34 -6.48 -0.89 -7.66
N GLY A 35 -5.29 -0.39 -7.34
CA GLY A 35 -4.31 0.07 -8.30
C GLY A 35 -3.76 -1.04 -9.20
N TRP A 36 -3.82 -2.31 -8.76
CA TRP A 36 -3.50 -3.47 -9.60
C TRP A 36 -4.26 -3.46 -10.94
N TYR A 37 -5.54 -3.05 -10.93
CA TYR A 37 -6.34 -2.94 -12.15
C TYR A 37 -5.77 -1.87 -13.10
N ASP A 38 -5.41 -0.71 -12.56
CA ASP A 38 -4.89 0.41 -13.35
C ASP A 38 -3.49 0.09 -13.91
N VAL A 39 -2.60 -0.46 -13.07
CA VAL A 39 -1.27 -0.95 -13.47
C VAL A 39 -1.41 -1.96 -14.61
N THR A 40 -2.24 -3.00 -14.44
CA THR A 40 -2.45 -4.05 -15.46
C THR A 40 -2.99 -3.47 -16.77
N LYS A 41 -3.84 -2.44 -16.70
CA LYS A 41 -4.37 -1.76 -17.88
C LYS A 41 -3.29 -0.93 -18.58
N LEU A 42 -2.48 -0.18 -17.83
CA LEU A 42 -1.37 0.62 -18.36
C LEU A 42 -0.29 -0.26 -19.00
N MET A 43 0.01 -1.44 -18.44
CA MET A 43 0.99 -2.36 -19.02
C MET A 43 0.65 -2.84 -20.44
N ARG A 44 -0.62 -2.71 -20.88
CA ARG A 44 -1.04 -3.09 -22.24
C ARG A 44 -0.57 -2.10 -23.32
N ASP A 45 -0.23 -0.88 -22.93
CA ASP A 45 0.38 0.11 -23.82
C ASP A 45 1.88 0.20 -23.51
N ARG A 46 2.71 -0.12 -24.51
CA ARG A 46 4.17 -0.11 -24.36
C ARG A 46 4.73 1.24 -23.92
N ARG A 47 4.03 2.33 -24.21
CA ARG A 47 4.46 3.69 -23.84
C ARG A 47 4.32 3.96 -22.34
N THR A 48 3.51 3.19 -21.64
CA THR A 48 3.20 3.40 -20.21
C THR A 48 3.80 2.34 -19.29
N ILE A 49 4.65 1.43 -19.79
CA ILE A 49 5.26 0.38 -18.96
C ILE A 49 6.01 0.97 -17.77
N VAL A 50 6.92 1.92 -18.00
CA VAL A 50 7.70 2.54 -16.91
C VAL A 50 6.79 3.25 -15.89
N LEU A 51 5.73 3.92 -16.38
CA LEU A 51 4.76 4.57 -15.50
C LEU A 51 3.98 3.54 -14.66
N SER A 52 3.60 2.41 -15.27
CA SER A 52 2.88 1.34 -14.57
C SER A 52 3.75 0.68 -13.50
N GLU A 53 5.05 0.51 -13.76
CA GLU A 53 6.02 0.02 -12.78
C GLU A 53 6.17 1.00 -11.62
N GLN A 54 6.37 2.30 -11.89
CA GLN A 54 6.44 3.34 -10.86
C GLN A 54 5.19 3.39 -9.98
N LEU A 55 4.01 3.34 -10.61
CA LEU A 55 2.74 3.32 -9.88
C LEU A 55 2.62 2.07 -9.00
N TYR A 56 2.95 0.89 -9.52
CA TYR A 56 2.89 -0.37 -8.77
C TYR A 56 3.80 -0.35 -7.54
N GLU A 57 5.05 0.09 -7.72
CA GLU A 57 6.04 0.19 -6.64
C GLU A 57 5.59 1.21 -5.59
N ALA A 58 5.11 2.39 -6.01
CA ALA A 58 4.63 3.42 -5.10
C ALA A 58 3.44 2.92 -4.26
N LEU A 59 2.46 2.27 -4.88
CA LEU A 59 1.29 1.71 -4.18
C LEU A 59 1.68 0.66 -3.12
N GLY A 60 2.54 -0.29 -3.49
CA GLY A 60 3.03 -1.32 -2.57
C GLY A 60 3.85 -0.74 -1.41
N SER A 61 4.71 0.24 -1.72
CA SER A 61 5.59 0.92 -0.77
C SER A 61 4.84 1.59 0.39
N ILE A 62 3.61 2.10 0.17
CA ILE A 62 2.81 2.73 1.24
C ILE A 62 2.57 1.74 2.39
N SER A 63 2.04 0.56 2.07
CA SER A 63 1.72 -0.45 3.09
C SER A 63 2.98 -1.02 3.75
N ALA A 64 4.06 -1.21 2.96
CA ALA A 64 5.34 -1.71 3.44
C ALA A 64 5.98 -0.74 4.45
N ASN A 65 6.02 0.56 4.14
CA ASN A 65 6.56 1.56 5.06
C ASN A 65 5.71 1.71 6.33
N ILE A 66 4.38 1.57 6.24
CA ILE A 66 3.53 1.56 7.44
C ILE A 66 3.86 0.35 8.33
N ALA A 67 4.03 -0.83 7.75
CA ALA A 67 4.39 -2.05 8.48
C ALA A 67 5.77 -1.93 9.16
N GLU A 68 6.75 -1.40 8.44
CA GLU A 68 8.10 -1.19 8.94
C GLU A 68 8.12 -0.16 10.08
N GLY A 69 7.41 0.97 9.90
CA GLY A 69 7.28 1.98 10.95
C GLY A 69 6.58 1.46 12.21
N TYR A 70 5.55 0.62 12.05
CA TYR A 70 4.87 -0.02 13.18
C TYR A 70 5.82 -0.92 13.98
N SER A 71 6.71 -1.62 13.29
CA SER A 71 7.71 -2.53 13.87
C SER A 71 8.87 -1.80 14.56
N CYS A 72 9.02 -0.47 14.37
CA CYS A 72 10.11 0.30 14.97
C CYS A 72 9.94 0.50 16.49
N GLY A 73 11.05 0.32 17.21
CA GLY A 73 11.13 0.45 18.68
C GLY A 73 11.13 1.89 19.21
N THR A 74 11.43 2.89 18.37
CA THR A 74 11.41 4.31 18.78
C THR A 74 10.40 5.13 17.98
N GLY A 75 9.88 6.20 18.60
CA GLY A 75 8.94 7.11 17.93
C GLY A 75 9.54 7.88 16.75
N LYS A 76 10.86 8.18 16.80
CA LYS A 76 11.55 8.91 15.72
C LYS A 76 11.68 8.05 14.47
N ASP A 77 12.10 6.80 14.62
CA ASP A 77 12.26 5.89 13.48
C ASP A 77 10.90 5.55 12.86
N ARG A 78 9.89 5.31 13.71
CA ARG A 78 8.50 5.12 13.25
C ARG A 78 8.00 6.31 12.42
N ALA A 79 8.20 7.53 12.89
CA ALA A 79 7.75 8.73 12.19
C ALA A 79 8.40 8.84 10.81
N ARG A 80 9.69 8.53 10.70
CA ARG A 80 10.43 8.53 9.42
C ARG A 80 9.84 7.57 8.40
N PHE A 81 9.48 6.35 8.80
CA PHE A 81 8.81 5.41 7.89
C PHE A 81 7.42 5.88 7.48
N TYR A 82 6.66 6.53 8.38
CA TYR A 82 5.37 7.10 8.01
C TYR A 82 5.51 8.29 7.03
N GLU A 83 6.60 9.06 7.12
CA GLU A 83 6.93 10.08 6.11
C GLU A 83 7.23 9.45 4.75
N TYR A 84 7.91 8.31 4.70
CA TYR A 84 8.12 7.55 3.45
C TYR A 84 6.81 7.04 2.86
N ALA A 85 5.93 6.47 3.69
CA ALA A 85 4.60 6.06 3.26
C ALA A 85 3.79 7.24 2.68
N LEU A 86 3.88 8.42 3.30
CA LEU A 86 3.26 9.65 2.79
C LEU A 86 3.87 10.10 1.45
N GLY A 87 5.18 9.95 1.28
CA GLY A 87 5.88 10.20 0.02
C GLY A 87 5.32 9.33 -1.10
N SER A 88 5.27 8.01 -0.91
CA SER A 88 4.73 7.08 -1.91
C SER A 88 3.24 7.31 -2.18
N ALA A 89 2.46 7.71 -1.18
CA ALA A 89 1.05 8.07 -1.36
C ALA A 89 0.88 9.31 -2.25
N ARG A 90 1.81 10.29 -2.18
CA ARG A 90 1.81 11.47 -3.05
C ARG A 90 2.27 11.15 -4.46
N GLU A 91 3.20 10.21 -4.61
CA GLU A 91 3.68 9.71 -5.90
C GLU A 91 2.59 8.93 -6.66
N SER A 92 1.67 8.29 -5.93
CA SER A 92 0.58 7.50 -6.51
C SER A 92 -0.63 8.33 -7.03
N ARG A 93 -0.59 9.67 -6.95
CA ARG A 93 -1.67 10.58 -7.38
C ARG A 93 -1.51 11.01 -8.84
#